data_AF-A0A662VSY7-F1
#
_entry.id   AF-A0A662VSY7-F1
#
_cell.length_a   1.000
_cell.length_b   1.000
_cell.length_c   1.000
_cell.angle_alpha   90.00
_cell.angle_beta   90.00
_cell.angle_gamma   90.00
#
_symmetry.space_group_name_H-M   'P 1'
#
loop_
_entity.id
_entity.type
_entity.pdbx_description
1 polymer ?
#
loop_
_entity_poly.entity_id
_entity_poly.type
_entity_poly.pdbx_seq_one_letter_code
_entity_poly.pdbx_strand_id
1 'polypeptide(L)'
;MEYKEIGKKYKPQKWLFPGQKKDKHITTRTVQKIFEKVCRKTGINKEATVHSLKRGFYHIFALKGVNLKYIQELLGYKSNKTTEIYSLQ
;
A
#
# COMPACT_ATOMS: atom_id res chain seq x y z
N MET A 1 -12.60 6.07 3.99
CA MET A 1 -12.97 7.06 5.02
C MET A 1 -11.77 7.83 5.60
N GLU A 2 -10.53 7.33 5.48
CA GLU A 2 -9.37 7.90 6.21
C GLU A 2 -8.63 9.06 5.47
N TYR A 3 -8.45 8.98 4.15
CA TYR A 3 -7.65 9.97 3.40
C TYR A 3 -8.28 11.37 3.31
N LYS A 4 -9.62 11.46 3.36
CA LYS A 4 -10.34 12.76 3.38
C LYS A 4 -10.06 13.51 4.68
N GLU A 5 -9.97 12.81 5.80
CA GLU A 5 -9.65 13.38 7.11
C GLU A 5 -8.17 13.81 7.21
N ILE A 6 -7.26 13.03 6.61
CA ILE A 6 -5.85 13.43 6.44
C ILE A 6 -5.77 14.71 5.60
N GLY A 7 -6.50 14.79 4.49
CA GLY A 7 -6.55 15.98 3.64
C GLY A 7 -7.05 17.24 4.37
N LYS A 8 -8.06 17.10 5.23
CA LYS A 8 -8.58 18.19 6.07
C LYS A 8 -7.57 18.64 7.14
N LYS A 9 -6.92 17.68 7.80
CA LYS A 9 -5.98 17.95 8.91
C LYS A 9 -4.65 18.55 8.44
N TYR A 10 -4.11 18.07 7.33
CA TYR A 10 -2.77 18.44 6.86
C TYR A 10 -2.76 19.47 5.72
N LYS A 11 -3.92 19.83 5.16
CA LYS A 11 -4.10 20.80 4.05
C LYS A 11 -2.95 20.75 3.04
N PRO A 12 -2.74 19.59 2.38
CA PRO A 12 -1.61 19.42 1.47
C PRO A 12 -1.71 20.43 0.32
N GLN A 13 -0.68 21.26 0.13
CA GLN A 13 -0.69 22.28 -0.93
C GLN A 13 -0.72 21.68 -2.34
N LYS A 14 0.01 20.57 -2.56
CA LYS A 14 0.13 19.92 -3.88
C LYS A 14 0.12 18.39 -3.82
N TRP A 15 0.78 17.80 -2.83
CA TRP A 15 0.90 16.34 -2.67
C TRP A 15 0.36 15.91 -1.32
N LEU A 16 -0.48 14.86 -1.28
CA LEU A 16 -0.97 14.29 -0.03
C LEU A 16 0.17 13.76 0.87
N PHE A 17 1.21 13.22 0.25
CA PHE A 17 2.43 12.77 0.91
C PHE A 17 3.63 13.54 0.34
N PRO A 18 4.01 14.68 0.96
CA PRO A 18 5.16 15.45 0.51
C PRO A 18 6.47 14.69 0.75
N GLY A 19 7.39 14.82 -0.19
CA GLY A 19 8.76 14.33 -0.05
C GLY A 19 9.64 15.32 0.69
N GLN A 20 10.94 15.01 0.77
CA GLN A 20 11.92 15.88 1.41
C GLN A 20 12.06 17.25 0.72
N LYS A 21 11.78 17.33 -0.59
CA LYS A 21 11.74 18.59 -1.34
C LYS A 21 10.31 19.09 -1.41
N LYS A 22 10.10 20.38 -1.13
CA LYS A 22 8.78 21.04 -0.99
C LYS A 22 7.84 20.81 -2.19
N ASP A 23 8.38 20.68 -3.39
CA ASP A 23 7.59 20.52 -4.63
C ASP A 23 7.49 19.07 -5.14
N LYS A 24 8.07 18.10 -4.42
CA LYS A 24 8.08 16.69 -4.83
C LYS A 24 7.25 15.82 -3.88
N HIS A 25 6.63 14.78 -4.43
CA HIS A 25 6.00 13.75 -3.61
C HIS A 25 7.06 12.83 -2.98
N ILE A 26 6.64 12.06 -1.98
CA ILE A 26 7.45 10.99 -1.39
C ILE A 26 7.89 9.97 -2.46
N THR A 27 9.12 9.49 -2.38
CA THR A 27 9.63 8.46 -3.29
C THR A 27 9.27 7.05 -2.81
N THR A 28 9.19 6.10 -3.74
CA THR A 28 9.00 4.67 -3.42
C THR A 28 10.06 4.16 -2.44
N ARG A 29 11.32 4.56 -2.64
CA ARG A 29 12.44 4.19 -1.75
C ARG A 29 12.27 4.73 -0.34
N THR A 30 11.74 5.95 -0.19
CA THR A 30 11.42 6.52 1.13
C THR A 30 10.33 5.71 1.82
N VAL A 31 9.26 5.36 1.11
CA VAL A 31 8.18 4.51 1.65
C VAL A 31 8.72 3.15 2.10
N GLN A 32 9.57 2.53 1.27
CA GLN A 32 10.21 1.26 1.60
C GLN A 32 11.05 1.36 2.89
N LYS A 33 11.91 2.38 3.01
CA LYS A 33 12.72 2.60 4.22
C LYS A 33 11.86 2.84 5.47
N ILE A 34 10.76 3.58 5.34
CA ILE A 34 9.81 3.80 6.43
C ILE A 34 9.21 2.45 6.85
N PHE A 35 8.77 1.65 5.89
CA PHE A 35 8.18 0.33 6.14
C PHE A 35 9.18 -0.60 6.84
N GLU A 36 10.40 -0.73 6.32
CA GLU A 36 11.50 -1.51 6.94
C GLU A 36 11.76 -1.07 8.39
N LYS A 37 11.77 0.24 8.65
CA LYS A 37 11.94 0.78 10.01
C LYS A 37 10.78 0.39 10.92
N VAL A 38 9.54 0.37 10.43
CA VAL A 38 8.38 -0.08 11.20
C VAL A 38 8.49 -1.58 11.49
N CYS A 39 8.77 -2.40 10.48
CA CYS A 39 8.95 -3.86 10.66
C CYS A 39 9.99 -4.18 11.73
N ARG A 40 11.14 -3.50 11.70
CA ARG A 40 12.18 -3.65 12.72
C ARG A 40 11.69 -3.24 14.11
N LYS A 41 10.94 -2.13 14.22
CA LYS A 41 10.38 -1.67 15.50
C LYS A 41 9.34 -2.62 16.08
N THR A 42 8.57 -3.30 15.23
CA THR A 42 7.50 -4.21 15.65
C THR A 42 7.97 -5.66 15.83
N GLY A 43 9.27 -5.94 15.67
CA GLY A 43 9.82 -7.30 15.80
C GLY A 43 9.38 -8.25 14.68
N ILE A 44 8.96 -7.73 13.52
CA ILE A 44 8.63 -8.57 12.36
C ILE A 44 9.96 -9.02 11.74
N ASN A 45 10.36 -10.25 12.05
CA ASN A 45 11.64 -10.85 11.61
C ASN A 45 11.63 -11.40 10.17
N LYS A 46 10.48 -11.41 9.49
CA LYS A 46 10.38 -11.83 8.08
C LYS A 46 10.84 -10.70 7.17
N GLU A 47 11.32 -11.04 5.97
CA GLU A 47 11.60 -10.11 4.86
C GLU A 47 10.30 -9.49 4.30
N ALA A 48 9.53 -8.83 5.16
CA ALA A 48 8.32 -8.16 4.79
C ALA A 48 8.66 -6.90 4.00
N THR A 49 8.01 -6.74 2.85
CA THR A 49 8.07 -5.53 2.04
C THR A 49 6.67 -4.91 1.93
N VAL A 50 6.60 -3.70 1.39
CA VAL A 50 5.33 -3.04 1.05
C VAL A 50 4.48 -3.92 0.10
N HIS A 51 5.14 -4.71 -0.76
CA HIS A 51 4.45 -5.66 -1.62
C HIS A 51 3.87 -6.83 -0.82
N SER A 52 4.60 -7.36 0.16
CA SER A 52 4.10 -8.41 1.07
C SER A 52 2.87 -7.92 1.85
N LEU A 53 2.88 -6.66 2.29
CA LEU A 53 1.70 -6.03 2.92
C LEU A 53 0.50 -5.98 1.96
N LYS A 54 0.71 -5.56 0.70
CA LYS A 54 -0.35 -5.53 -0.32
C LYS A 54 -0.92 -6.94 -0.58
N ARG A 55 -0.06 -7.95 -0.62
CA ARG A 55 -0.48 -9.36 -0.74
C ARG A 55 -1.34 -9.81 0.43
N GLY A 56 -0.93 -9.49 1.65
CA GLY A 56 -1.71 -9.79 2.86
C GLY A 56 -3.11 -9.18 2.80
N PHE A 57 -3.21 -7.93 2.33
CA PHE A 57 -4.50 -7.27 2.14
C PHE A 57 -5.39 -8.03 1.15
N TYR A 58 -4.86 -8.38 -0.03
CA TYR A 58 -5.58 -9.20 -1.02
C TYR A 58 -6.08 -10.52 -0.42
N HIS A 59 -5.20 -11.24 0.27
CA HIS A 59 -5.52 -12.53 0.87
C HIS A 59 -6.60 -12.40 1.95
N ILE A 60 -6.55 -11.35 2.78
CA ILE A 60 -7.60 -11.06 3.78
C ILE A 60 -8.97 -10.83 3.11
N PHE A 61 -9.04 -10.11 1.98
CA PHE A 61 -10.31 -9.91 1.28
C PHE A 61 -10.80 -11.19 0.59
N ALA A 62 -9.89 -11.95 -0.02
CA ALA A 62 -10.23 -13.22 -0.64
C ALA A 62 -10.78 -14.22 0.39
N LEU A 63 -10.12 -14.37 1.56
CA LEU A 63 -10.60 -15.21 2.66
C LEU A 63 -11.96 -14.75 3.22
N LYS A 64 -12.25 -13.45 3.18
CA LYS A 64 -13.55 -12.89 3.56
C LYS A 64 -14.65 -13.09 2.50
N GLY A 65 -14.36 -13.82 1.43
CA GLY A 65 -15.31 -14.09 0.35
C GLY A 65 -15.66 -12.85 -0.49
N VAL A 66 -14.84 -11.81 -0.44
CA VAL A 66 -15.08 -10.61 -1.26
C VAL A 66 -14.78 -10.93 -2.72
N ASN A 67 -15.66 -10.46 -3.61
CA ASN A 67 -15.55 -10.72 -5.04
C ASN A 67 -14.17 -10.27 -5.57
N LEU A 68 -13.45 -11.17 -6.24
CA LEU A 68 -12.10 -10.92 -6.75
C LEU A 68 -12.02 -9.72 -7.70
N LYS A 69 -13.04 -9.52 -8.54
CA LYS A 69 -13.12 -8.37 -9.46
C LYS A 69 -13.19 -7.06 -8.68
N TYR A 70 -13.95 -7.04 -7.59
CA TYR A 70 -14.04 -5.89 -6.71
C TYR A 70 -12.71 -5.60 -5.99
N ILE A 71 -12.00 -6.64 -5.54
CA ILE A 71 -10.67 -6.49 -4.94
C ILE A 71 -9.66 -5.95 -5.97
N GLN A 72 -9.73 -6.42 -7.22
CA GLN A 72 -8.87 -5.95 -8.31
C GLN A 72 -9.09 -4.47 -8.62
N GLU A 73 -10.35 -4.05 -8.73
CA GLU A 73 -10.74 -2.66 -8.93
C GLU A 73 -10.26 -1.77 -7.77
N LEU A 74 -10.45 -2.21 -6.53
CA LEU A 74 -10.01 -1.51 -5.32
C LEU A 74 -8.49 -1.32 -5.27
N LEU A 75 -7.73 -2.31 -5.74
CA LEU A 75 -6.27 -2.28 -5.79
C LEU A 75 -5.71 -1.61 -7.06
N GLY A 76 -6.59 -1.16 -7.97
CA GLY A 76 -6.23 -0.43 -9.18
C GLY A 76 -5.52 -1.26 -10.24
N TYR A 77 -5.73 -2.59 -10.27
CA TYR A 77 -5.14 -3.43 -11.31
C TYR A 77 -5.87 -3.20 -12.64
N LYS A 78 -5.14 -2.72 -13.66
CA LYS A 78 -5.68 -2.45 -15.00
C LYS A 78 -5.79 -3.69 -15.90
N SER A 79 -5.23 -4.84 -15.53
CA SER A 79 -5.33 -6.06 -16.34
C SER A 79 -5.46 -7.34 -15.50
N ASN A 80 -6.23 -8.30 -16.00
CA ASN A 80 -6.42 -9.62 -15.38
C ASN A 80 -5.09 -10.38 -15.22
N LYS A 81 -4.10 -10.14 -16.10
CA LYS A 81 -2.77 -10.79 -16.09
C LYS A 81 -1.94 -10.52 -14.83
N THR A 82 -2.16 -9.42 -14.12
CA THR A 82 -1.40 -9.15 -12.87
C THR A 82 -1.98 -9.87 -11.65
N THR A 83 -3.11 -10.55 -11.78
CA THR A 83 -3.78 -11.25 -10.67
C THR A 83 -3.34 -12.70 -10.55
N GLU A 84 -2.96 -13.35 -11.66
CA GLU A 84 -2.51 -14.74 -11.65
C GLU A 84 -1.18 -14.96 -10.89
N ILE A 85 -0.31 -13.94 -10.82
CA ILE A 85 0.96 -14.02 -10.07
C ILE A 85 0.73 -14.06 -8.54
N TYR A 86 -0.45 -13.69 -8.05
CA TYR A 86 -0.74 -13.63 -6.62
C TYR A 86 -1.38 -14.89 -6.04
N SER A 87 -1.72 -15.88 -6.87
CA SER A 87 -2.24 -17.17 -6.40
C SER A 87 -1.14 -18.18 -6.04
N LEU A 88 0.12 -17.96 -6.45
CA LEU A 88 1.23 -18.90 -6.21
C LEU A 88 2.56 -18.19 -5.91
N GLN A 89 2.71 -17.64 -4.70
CA GLN A 89 3.94 -17.67 -3.88
C GLN A 89 3.57 -17.48 -2.41
#